data_AF-L7U1P6-F1
#
_entry.id   AF-L7U1P6-F1
#
_cell.length_a   1.000
_cell.length_b   1.000
_cell.length_c   1.000
_cell.angle_alpha   90.00
_cell.angle_beta   90.00
_cell.angle_gamma   90.00
#
_symmetry.space_group_name_H-M   'P 1'
#
loop_
_entity.id
_entity.type
_entity.pdbx_description
1 polymer ?
#
loop_
_entity_poly.entity_id
_entity_poly.type
_entity_poly.pdbx_seq_one_letter_code
_entity_poly.pdbx_strand_id
1 'polypeptide(L)'
;MTSMNRHAWVLLLMVGCTAGSQGPTAQERRAAIRTAHQEAGHHSGAGFQSTRWGMSREEALISYPQAQATPRGDLVFSTVLAEQPAQVFLLFAKGELGAVFVRFTESKDITEDHTEMVDLLTSKYGKPWRRGDTRRVQKYRESIDLAGLLIKSAASLVSQPPATPEAPPEVKETSSTEQPTPADDAPESGDRTTRDGKVVIAGWHAPATEVTLFGYATQRENLLTLHYESAIHADRLREELAEHMTTQRRQRARDL
;
A
#
# COMPACT_ATOMS: atom_id res chain seq x y z
N MET A 1 -77.02 -3.62 20.11
CA MET A 1 -77.27 -2.19 20.31
C MET A 1 -76.34 -1.41 19.39
N THR A 2 -76.93 -0.75 18.39
CA THR A 2 -76.60 0.58 17.81
C THR A 2 -75.17 0.86 17.35
N SER A 3 -74.90 1.55 16.24
CA SER A 3 -75.68 2.09 15.12
C SER A 3 -74.64 2.69 14.17
N MET A 4 -74.98 2.74 12.89
CA MET A 4 -74.26 3.46 11.84
C MET A 4 -73.82 4.87 12.24
N ASN A 5 -72.69 5.32 11.70
CA ASN A 5 -72.66 6.65 11.08
C ASN A 5 -71.68 6.70 9.90
N ARG A 6 -72.28 6.63 8.71
CA ARG A 6 -71.76 7.18 7.46
C ARG A 6 -72.15 8.66 7.44
N HIS A 7 -71.25 9.50 6.91
CA HIS A 7 -71.42 10.82 6.26
C HIS A 7 -70.16 11.64 6.57
N ALA A 8 -69.16 11.64 5.69
CA ALA A 8 -69.08 12.52 4.52
C ALA A 8 -69.12 13.99 4.93
N TRP A 9 -67.94 14.55 5.21
CA TRP A 9 -67.65 15.95 4.96
C TRP A 9 -66.29 16.05 4.28
N VAL A 10 -66.37 16.21 2.96
CA VAL A 10 -65.31 16.79 2.13
C VAL A 10 -65.12 18.22 2.61
N LEU A 11 -63.94 18.54 3.13
CA LEU A 11 -63.45 19.91 3.15
C LEU A 11 -62.05 19.91 2.54
N LEU A 12 -62.06 20.28 1.27
CA LEU A 12 -60.94 20.75 0.49
C LEU A 12 -60.33 21.96 1.22
N LEU A 13 -59.10 21.83 1.73
CA LEU A 13 -58.21 22.97 1.90
C LEU A 13 -56.95 22.69 1.09
N MET A 14 -57.02 23.17 -0.15
CA MET A 14 -55.87 23.49 -0.98
C MET A 14 -54.99 24.47 -0.20
N VAL A 15 -53.94 23.98 0.44
CA VAL A 15 -52.76 24.80 0.77
C VAL A 15 -51.69 24.42 -0.23
N GLY A 16 -51.68 25.19 -1.33
CA GLY A 16 -50.53 25.25 -2.21
C GLY A 16 -49.38 25.91 -1.46
N CYS A 17 -48.40 25.11 -1.06
CA CYS A 17 -47.01 25.56 -0.99
C CYS A 17 -46.30 25.00 -2.22
N THR A 18 -46.37 25.72 -3.33
CA THR A 18 -45.41 25.56 -4.43
C THR A 18 -44.06 26.12 -3.98
N ALA A 19 -43.41 25.45 -3.03
CA ALA A 19 -41.97 25.55 -2.90
C ALA A 19 -41.42 24.67 -4.01
N GLY A 20 -40.81 25.28 -5.02
CA GLY A 20 -40.11 24.55 -6.07
C GLY A 20 -39.03 23.69 -5.43
N SER A 21 -39.36 22.44 -5.14
CA SER A 21 -38.39 21.41 -4.78
C SER A 21 -37.66 21.05 -6.08
N GLN A 22 -36.72 21.91 -6.47
CA GLN A 22 -35.66 21.53 -7.38
C GLN A 22 -34.92 20.42 -6.65
N GLY A 23 -35.28 19.17 -6.95
CA GLY A 23 -34.61 18.00 -6.40
C GLY A 23 -33.11 18.14 -6.66
N PRO A 24 -32.27 17.58 -5.80
CA PRO A 24 -30.83 17.77 -5.89
C PRO A 24 -30.38 17.47 -7.31
N THR A 25 -29.70 18.44 -7.91
CA THR A 25 -29.16 18.37 -9.26
C THR A 25 -28.27 17.14 -9.39
N ALA A 26 -28.09 16.63 -10.61
CA ALA A 26 -27.19 15.49 -10.82
C ALA A 26 -25.78 15.76 -10.28
N GLN A 27 -25.35 17.01 -10.26
CA GLN A 27 -24.08 17.44 -9.68
C GLN A 27 -24.07 17.38 -8.14
N GLU A 28 -25.12 17.85 -7.48
CA GLU A 28 -25.27 17.75 -6.02
C GLU A 28 -25.40 16.30 -5.55
N ARG A 29 -26.11 15.44 -6.30
CA ARG A 29 -26.14 14.00 -6.01
C ARG A 29 -24.76 13.37 -6.14
N ARG A 30 -23.99 13.72 -7.17
CA ARG A 30 -22.60 13.25 -7.34
C ARG A 30 -21.65 13.83 -6.30
N ALA A 31 -21.91 15.05 -5.80
CA ALA A 31 -21.15 15.64 -4.71
C ALA A 31 -21.46 14.92 -3.40
N ALA A 32 -22.74 14.73 -3.05
CA ALA A 32 -23.17 14.02 -1.86
C ALA A 32 -22.71 12.56 -1.84
N ILE A 33 -22.74 11.86 -3.00
CA ILE A 33 -22.18 10.50 -3.12
C ILE A 33 -20.67 10.52 -2.91
N ARG A 34 -19.94 11.51 -3.46
CA ARG A 34 -18.49 11.64 -3.22
C ARG A 34 -18.17 11.96 -1.76
N THR A 35 -18.91 12.86 -1.13
CA THR A 35 -18.76 13.20 0.29
C THR A 35 -19.08 12.00 1.17
N ALA A 36 -20.18 11.29 0.91
CA ALA A 36 -20.53 10.06 1.63
C ALA A 36 -19.48 8.95 1.42
N HIS A 37 -18.90 8.82 0.23
CA HIS A 37 -17.78 7.91 -0.01
C HIS A 37 -16.49 8.34 0.69
N GLN A 38 -16.21 9.65 0.77
CA GLN A 38 -15.09 10.18 1.54
C GLN A 38 -15.24 9.91 3.03
N GLU A 39 -16.40 10.20 3.61
CA GLU A 39 -16.71 9.93 5.01
C GLU A 39 -16.69 8.43 5.32
N ALA A 40 -17.29 7.60 4.47
CA ALA A 40 -17.22 6.15 4.61
C ALA A 40 -15.78 5.61 4.49
N GLY A 41 -14.97 6.18 3.59
CA GLY A 41 -13.57 5.79 3.42
C GLY A 41 -12.68 6.15 4.60
N HIS A 42 -12.96 7.28 5.27
CA HIS A 42 -12.24 7.69 6.48
C HIS A 42 -12.56 6.77 7.67
N HIS A 43 -13.76 6.20 7.74
CA HIS A 43 -14.24 5.41 8.89
C HIS A 43 -14.39 3.89 8.66
N SER A 44 -14.19 3.38 7.44
CA SER A 44 -14.33 1.93 7.20
C SER A 44 -13.10 1.17 7.70
N GLY A 45 -13.32 0.14 8.51
CA GLY A 45 -12.30 -0.81 8.97
C GLY A 45 -11.75 -1.75 7.88
N ALA A 46 -11.73 -1.29 6.62
CA ALA A 46 -11.31 -2.06 5.45
C ALA A 46 -9.81 -1.95 5.14
N GLY A 47 -9.06 -1.20 5.96
CA GLY A 47 -7.61 -1.05 5.86
C GLY A 47 -6.81 -2.29 6.30
N PHE A 48 -5.49 -2.12 6.36
CA PHE A 48 -4.58 -3.11 6.90
C PHE A 48 -4.55 -3.01 8.43
N GLN A 49 -5.07 -4.04 9.11
CA GLN A 49 -5.13 -4.10 10.58
C GLN A 49 -5.78 -2.83 11.17
N SER A 50 -5.05 -2.06 11.97
CA SER A 50 -5.51 -0.85 12.64
C SER A 50 -5.35 0.42 11.80
N THR A 51 -4.89 0.33 10.54
CA THR A 51 -4.73 1.52 9.69
C THR A 51 -6.06 2.07 9.22
N ARG A 52 -6.08 3.38 9.00
CA ARG A 52 -7.20 4.10 8.37
C ARG A 52 -6.69 4.91 7.21
N TRP A 53 -7.39 4.88 6.09
CA TRP A 53 -7.02 5.70 4.93
C TRP A 53 -7.09 7.18 5.29
N GLY A 54 -6.12 7.95 4.80
CA GLY A 54 -6.02 9.37 5.09
C GLY A 54 -5.32 9.70 6.43
N MET A 55 -5.03 8.71 7.29
CA MET A 55 -4.37 8.99 8.57
C MET A 55 -2.98 9.60 8.38
N SER A 56 -2.57 10.44 9.33
CA SER A 56 -1.25 11.07 9.30
C SER A 56 -0.14 10.11 9.71
N ARG A 57 1.11 10.50 9.47
CA ARG A 57 2.28 9.72 9.90
C ARG A 57 2.34 9.60 11.43
N GLU A 58 2.03 10.67 12.14
CA GLU A 58 2.03 10.74 13.60
C GLU A 58 0.98 9.77 14.18
N GLU A 59 -0.22 9.76 13.60
CA GLU A 59 -1.28 8.81 13.95
C GLU A 59 -0.84 7.35 13.69
N ALA A 60 -0.10 7.13 12.60
CA ALA A 60 0.40 5.81 12.25
C ALA A 60 1.50 5.35 13.22
N LEU A 61 2.37 6.25 13.67
CA LEU A 61 3.40 5.94 14.68
C LEU A 61 2.80 5.64 16.05
N ILE A 62 1.67 6.26 16.41
CA ILE A 62 0.92 5.88 17.62
C ILE A 62 0.42 4.43 17.50
N SER A 63 -0.05 4.04 16.32
CA SER A 63 -0.58 2.69 16.04
C SER A 63 0.53 1.63 15.88
N TYR A 64 1.69 2.03 15.38
CA TYR A 64 2.86 1.17 15.12
C TYR A 64 4.14 1.83 15.66
N PRO A 65 4.35 1.82 16.99
CA PRO A 65 5.50 2.50 17.60
C PRO A 65 6.86 1.96 17.16
N GLN A 66 6.91 0.71 16.68
CA GLN A 66 8.12 0.06 16.15
C GLN A 66 8.48 0.51 14.73
N ALA A 67 7.62 1.28 14.06
CA ALA A 67 7.84 1.70 12.69
C ALA A 67 8.93 2.77 12.58
N GLN A 68 9.77 2.62 11.56
CA GLN A 68 10.87 3.54 11.28
C GLN A 68 10.58 4.32 10.00
N ALA A 69 10.98 5.60 9.97
CA ALA A 69 10.85 6.42 8.78
C ALA A 69 11.92 6.05 7.75
N THR A 70 11.50 5.84 6.51
CA THR A 70 12.37 5.71 5.34
C THR A 70 12.88 7.09 4.89
N PRO A 71 13.91 7.17 4.04
CA PRO A 71 14.37 8.45 3.47
C PRO A 71 13.30 9.25 2.70
N ARG A 72 12.28 8.57 2.16
CA ARG A 72 11.12 9.21 1.51
C ARG A 72 10.09 9.74 2.51
N GLY A 73 10.20 9.36 3.78
CA GLY A 73 9.21 9.65 4.81
C GLY A 73 8.04 8.67 4.87
N ASP A 74 8.10 7.55 4.15
CA ASP A 74 7.19 6.43 4.42
C ASP A 74 7.61 5.73 5.72
N LEU A 75 6.72 4.93 6.31
CA LEU A 75 7.06 4.14 7.49
C LEU A 75 7.27 2.66 7.10
N VAL A 76 8.22 2.00 7.76
CA VAL A 76 8.48 0.57 7.57
C VAL A 76 8.66 -0.15 8.91
N PHE A 77 8.16 -1.37 9.01
CA PHE A 77 8.41 -2.26 10.15
C PHE A 77 8.34 -3.72 9.74
N SER A 78 8.96 -4.58 10.55
CA SER A 78 8.88 -6.04 10.40
C SER A 78 7.82 -6.61 11.34
N THR A 79 7.15 -7.68 10.90
CA THR A 79 6.13 -8.39 11.66
C THR A 79 5.98 -9.83 11.14
N VAL A 80 5.03 -10.59 11.68
CA VAL A 80 4.65 -11.92 11.19
C VAL A 80 3.18 -11.88 10.78
N LEU A 81 2.87 -12.32 9.57
CA LEU A 81 1.51 -12.38 9.02
C LEU A 81 1.26 -13.77 8.44
N ALA A 82 0.17 -14.41 8.86
CA ALA A 82 -0.15 -15.79 8.45
C ALA A 82 1.05 -16.73 8.65
N GLU A 83 1.70 -16.65 9.82
CA GLU A 83 2.88 -17.45 10.19
C GLU A 83 4.14 -17.19 9.35
N GLN A 84 4.10 -16.23 8.41
CA GLN A 84 5.22 -15.87 7.56
C GLN A 84 5.83 -14.52 7.99
N PRO A 85 7.17 -14.43 8.09
CA PRO A 85 7.84 -13.15 8.29
C PRO A 85 7.54 -12.18 7.16
N ALA A 86 7.18 -10.95 7.53
CA ALA A 86 6.77 -9.92 6.59
C ALA A 86 7.33 -8.55 6.97
N GLN A 87 7.58 -7.74 5.95
CA GLN A 87 7.92 -6.33 6.07
C GLN A 87 6.77 -5.49 5.54
N VAL A 88 6.29 -4.55 6.35
CA VAL A 88 5.15 -3.69 6.06
C VAL A 88 5.64 -2.28 5.83
N PHE A 89 5.22 -1.70 4.72
CA PHE A 89 5.46 -0.31 4.35
C PHE A 89 4.14 0.45 4.34
N LEU A 90 4.06 1.52 5.11
CA LEU A 90 2.95 2.47 5.11
C LEU A 90 3.35 3.64 4.23
N LEU A 91 2.69 3.78 3.08
CA LEU A 91 3.05 4.76 2.06
C LEU A 91 2.18 6.00 2.14
N PHE A 92 2.82 7.15 2.30
CA PHE A 92 2.14 8.43 2.50
C PHE A 92 2.27 9.32 1.26
N ALA A 93 1.20 10.08 0.97
CA ALA A 93 1.17 11.10 -0.06
C ALA A 93 0.59 12.39 0.52
N LYS A 94 1.33 13.50 0.41
CA LYS A 94 1.04 14.77 1.12
C LYS A 94 0.77 14.60 2.62
N GLY A 95 1.45 13.65 3.26
CA GLY A 95 1.29 13.37 4.69
C GLY A 95 0.11 12.46 5.06
N GLU A 96 -0.69 12.01 4.09
CA GLU A 96 -1.85 11.13 4.31
C GLU A 96 -1.54 9.70 3.84
N LEU A 97 -1.97 8.69 4.61
CA LEU A 97 -1.81 7.28 4.23
C LEU A 97 -2.64 6.93 3.00
N GLY A 98 -1.96 6.55 1.91
CA GLY A 98 -2.58 6.20 0.63
C GLY A 98 -2.52 4.71 0.27
N ALA A 99 -1.48 4.01 0.74
CA ALA A 99 -1.34 2.58 0.52
C ALA A 99 -0.55 1.89 1.63
N VAL A 100 -0.77 0.57 1.75
CA VAL A 100 0.04 -0.32 2.58
C VAL A 100 0.59 -1.43 1.68
N PHE A 101 1.90 -1.61 1.74
CA PHE A 101 2.60 -2.64 0.99
C PHE A 101 3.18 -3.65 1.97
N VAL A 102 2.84 -4.92 1.81
CA VAL A 102 3.34 -6.01 2.64
C VAL A 102 4.20 -6.89 1.76
N ARG A 103 5.43 -7.15 2.20
CA ARG A 103 6.35 -8.08 1.54
C ARG A 103 6.60 -9.27 2.45
N PHE A 104 6.38 -10.48 1.95
CA PHE A 104 6.78 -11.70 2.64
C PHE A 104 8.25 -11.99 2.33
N THR A 105 9.07 -12.25 3.35
CA THR A 105 10.53 -12.34 3.18
C THR A 105 11.04 -13.75 2.89
N GLU A 106 10.21 -14.78 3.09
CA GLU A 106 10.63 -16.19 3.04
C GLU A 106 9.86 -17.03 1.99
N SER A 107 9.48 -16.44 0.86
CA SER A 107 8.77 -17.17 -0.20
C SER A 107 9.69 -18.16 -0.94
N LYS A 108 9.35 -19.45 -0.93
CA LYS A 108 10.13 -20.53 -1.56
C LYS A 108 9.49 -21.03 -2.86
N ASP A 109 8.19 -21.30 -2.85
CA ASP A 109 7.41 -21.59 -4.04
C ASP A 109 6.31 -20.55 -4.19
N ILE A 110 6.53 -19.63 -5.12
CA ILE A 110 5.60 -18.51 -5.33
C ILE A 110 4.18 -18.96 -5.70
N THR A 111 4.03 -20.14 -6.30
CA THR A 111 2.73 -20.64 -6.75
C THR A 111 1.93 -21.19 -5.60
N GLU A 112 2.59 -21.96 -4.74
CA GLU A 112 2.03 -22.52 -3.51
C GLU A 112 1.69 -21.39 -2.53
N ASP A 113 2.68 -20.55 -2.19
CA ASP A 113 2.51 -19.43 -1.26
C ASP A 113 1.40 -18.46 -1.73
N HIS A 114 1.33 -18.18 -3.04
CA HIS A 114 0.27 -17.35 -3.61
C HIS A 114 -1.10 -18.03 -3.51
N THR A 115 -1.17 -19.36 -3.70
CA THR A 115 -2.45 -20.08 -3.61
C THR A 115 -2.98 -20.09 -2.18
N GLU A 116 -2.12 -20.38 -1.20
CA GLU A 116 -2.47 -20.31 0.22
C GLU A 116 -2.96 -18.91 0.61
N MET A 117 -2.24 -17.88 0.20
CA MET A 117 -2.63 -16.50 0.49
C MET A 117 -3.92 -16.09 -0.24
N VAL A 118 -4.16 -16.57 -1.47
CA VAL A 118 -5.45 -16.39 -2.16
C VAL A 118 -6.58 -17.01 -1.36
N ASP A 119 -6.40 -18.19 -0.79
CA ASP A 119 -7.46 -18.87 -0.04
C ASP A 119 -7.78 -18.11 1.26
N LEU A 120 -6.76 -17.64 1.97
CA LEU A 120 -6.93 -16.77 3.15
C LEU A 120 -7.65 -15.46 2.80
N LEU A 121 -7.20 -14.77 1.75
CA LEU A 121 -7.82 -13.52 1.30
C LEU A 121 -9.23 -13.73 0.75
N THR A 122 -9.51 -14.89 0.15
CA THR A 122 -10.85 -15.24 -0.33
C THR A 122 -11.82 -15.46 0.83
N SER A 123 -11.36 -16.05 1.94
CA SER A 123 -12.15 -16.15 3.17
C SER A 123 -12.51 -14.77 3.73
N LYS A 124 -11.58 -13.81 3.64
CA LYS A 124 -11.78 -12.44 4.17
C LYS A 124 -12.58 -11.51 3.26
N TYR A 125 -12.28 -11.52 1.96
CA TYR A 125 -12.78 -10.53 0.98
C TYR A 125 -13.73 -11.13 -0.05
N GLY A 126 -14.01 -12.44 0.03
CA GLY A 126 -14.79 -13.16 -0.98
C GLY A 126 -13.97 -13.48 -2.23
N LYS A 127 -14.67 -13.88 -3.30
CA LYS A 127 -14.03 -14.32 -4.54
C LYS A 127 -13.22 -13.19 -5.19
N PRO A 128 -11.98 -13.43 -5.64
CA PRO A 128 -11.21 -12.43 -6.36
C PRO A 128 -11.90 -12.04 -7.68
N TRP A 129 -11.93 -10.74 -7.98
CA TRP A 129 -12.46 -10.23 -9.26
C TRP A 129 -11.47 -10.46 -10.40
N ARG A 130 -10.18 -10.58 -10.07
CA ARG A 130 -9.09 -10.88 -11.00
C ARG A 130 -8.23 -11.99 -10.43
N ARG A 131 -7.92 -12.98 -11.25
CA ARG A 131 -6.90 -14.00 -10.97
C ARG A 131 -6.22 -14.37 -12.28
N GLY A 132 -4.91 -14.57 -12.27
CA GLY A 132 -4.21 -15.07 -13.43
C GLY A 132 -2.71 -15.21 -13.22
N ASP A 133 -2.08 -15.90 -14.15
CA ASP A 133 -0.65 -16.06 -14.23
C ASP A 133 -0.15 -15.60 -15.60
N THR A 134 1.08 -15.11 -15.65
CA THR A 134 1.72 -14.77 -16.92
C THR A 134 3.22 -14.89 -16.84
N ARG A 135 3.84 -15.13 -18.01
CA ARG A 135 5.28 -14.98 -18.22
C ARG A 135 5.66 -13.57 -18.69
N ARG A 136 4.68 -12.68 -18.91
CA ARG A 136 4.91 -11.30 -19.39
C ARG A 136 5.27 -10.37 -18.24
N VAL A 137 6.45 -10.58 -17.66
CA VAL A 137 7.01 -9.78 -16.54
C VAL A 137 6.96 -8.28 -16.83
N GLN A 138 7.26 -7.87 -18.07
CA GLN A 138 7.30 -6.46 -18.47
C GLN A 138 6.00 -5.69 -18.18
N LYS A 139 4.83 -6.36 -18.19
CA LYS A 139 3.54 -5.72 -17.86
C LYS A 139 3.46 -5.26 -16.41
N TYR A 140 4.23 -5.87 -15.51
CA TYR A 140 4.20 -5.64 -14.07
C TYR A 140 5.49 -5.02 -13.54
N ARG A 141 6.33 -4.50 -14.44
CA ARG A 141 7.64 -3.96 -14.11
C ARG A 141 7.56 -2.83 -13.09
N GLU A 142 6.55 -1.98 -13.14
CA GLU A 142 6.39 -0.88 -12.18
C GLU A 142 6.15 -1.39 -10.76
N SER A 143 5.32 -2.41 -10.58
CA SER A 143 5.07 -3.04 -9.27
C SER A 143 6.32 -3.73 -8.73
N ILE A 144 7.08 -4.41 -9.60
CA ILE A 144 8.36 -5.05 -9.25
C ILE A 144 9.41 -4.00 -8.88
N ASP A 145 9.55 -2.94 -9.69
CA ASP A 145 10.48 -1.83 -9.44
C ASP A 145 10.15 -1.13 -8.12
N LEU A 146 8.86 -0.90 -7.84
CA LEU A 146 8.40 -0.32 -6.56
C LEU A 146 8.78 -1.23 -5.40
N ALA A 147 8.49 -2.53 -5.48
CA ALA A 147 8.88 -3.49 -4.46
C ALA A 147 10.39 -3.46 -4.20
N GLY A 148 11.20 -3.48 -5.28
CA GLY A 148 12.64 -3.40 -5.22
C GLY A 148 13.15 -2.13 -4.53
N LEU A 149 12.51 -0.99 -4.76
CA LEU A 149 12.90 0.27 -4.11
C LEU A 149 12.54 0.33 -2.64
N LEU A 150 11.35 -0.16 -2.27
CA LEU A 150 10.95 -0.25 -0.87
C LEU A 150 11.91 -1.16 -0.09
N ILE A 151 12.33 -2.28 -0.70
CA ILE A 151 13.33 -3.17 -0.08
C ILE A 151 14.67 -2.45 0.13
N LYS A 152 15.16 -1.74 -0.90
CA LYS A 152 16.42 -0.99 -0.81
C LYS A 152 16.37 0.12 0.24
N SER A 153 15.25 0.83 0.34
CA SER A 153 15.08 1.88 1.34
C SER A 153 15.06 1.31 2.76
N ALA A 154 14.46 0.13 2.96
CA ALA A 154 14.49 -0.55 4.26
C ALA A 154 15.87 -1.09 4.62
N ALA A 155 16.64 -1.63 3.66
CA ALA A 155 17.99 -2.13 3.91
C ALA A 155 18.93 -1.02 4.43
N SER A 156 18.78 0.20 3.93
CA SER A 156 19.54 1.37 4.39
C SER A 156 19.33 1.70 5.88
N LEU A 157 18.21 1.28 6.48
CA LEU A 157 17.91 1.52 7.89
C LEU A 157 18.59 0.49 8.82
N VAL A 158 18.82 -0.74 8.32
CA VAL A 158 19.48 -1.80 9.08
C VAL A 158 21.01 -1.59 9.16
N SER A 159 21.58 -0.85 8.21
CA SER A 159 23.02 -0.58 8.13
C SER A 159 23.50 0.57 9.02
N GLN A 160 22.65 1.20 9.83
CA GLN A 160 23.10 2.19 10.83
C GLN A 160 23.52 1.44 12.10
N PRO A 161 24.83 1.41 12.46
CA PRO A 161 25.26 0.88 13.74
C PRO A 161 24.54 1.66 14.85
N PRO A 162 24.14 1.02 15.96
CA PRO A 162 23.65 1.76 17.12
C PRO A 162 24.71 2.79 17.50
N ALA A 163 24.31 4.05 17.62
CA ALA A 163 25.19 5.09 18.13
C ALA A 163 25.64 4.67 19.53
N THR A 164 26.86 4.11 19.61
CA THR A 164 27.53 3.82 20.87
C THR A 164 27.61 5.13 21.65
N PRO A 165 27.17 5.18 22.91
CA PRO A 165 27.35 6.36 23.75
C PRO A 165 28.84 6.68 23.83
N GLU A 166 29.23 7.90 23.46
CA GLU A 166 30.60 8.40 23.58
C GLU A 166 31.14 8.15 24.99
N ALA A 167 32.14 7.27 25.09
CA ALA A 167 33.05 7.24 26.23
C ALA A 167 34.27 8.15 25.91
N PRO A 168 34.88 8.80 26.90
CA PRO A 168 35.91 9.83 26.69
C PRO A 168 37.21 9.27 26.08
N PRO A 169 38.02 10.13 25.42
CA PRO A 169 39.14 9.67 24.62
C PRO A 169 40.32 9.22 25.51
N GLU A 170 40.71 7.96 25.40
CA GLU A 170 42.01 7.48 25.87
C GLU A 170 42.94 7.27 24.66
N VAL A 171 44.18 7.69 24.85
CA VAL A 171 45.17 8.03 23.83
C VAL A 171 46.20 6.90 23.70
N LYS A 172 46.70 6.68 22.47
CA LYS A 172 47.91 5.91 22.05
C LYS A 172 47.76 4.37 21.98
N GLU A 173 48.38 3.62 21.07
CA GLU A 173 49.37 3.87 20.03
C GLU A 173 49.38 2.67 19.04
N THR A 174 49.57 2.97 17.76
CA THR A 174 50.23 2.17 16.69
C THR A 174 50.24 0.64 16.71
N SER A 175 49.71 0.03 15.64
CA SER A 175 50.39 -1.03 14.88
C SER A 175 49.87 -1.13 13.45
N SER A 176 50.81 -1.24 12.51
CA SER A 176 50.65 -1.30 11.05
C SER A 176 50.09 -2.63 10.53
N THR A 177 49.70 -2.59 9.25
CA THR A 177 49.45 -3.73 8.33
C THR A 177 48.05 -4.33 8.53
N GLU A 178 47.11 -4.23 7.58
CA GLU A 178 47.19 -4.61 6.18
C GLU A 178 46.07 -3.89 5.41
N GLN A 179 46.36 -3.44 4.20
CA GLN A 179 45.41 -2.80 3.30
C GLN A 179 44.80 -3.86 2.38
N PRO A 180 43.47 -4.09 2.40
CA PRO A 180 42.76 -4.61 1.26
C PRO A 180 41.95 -3.47 0.63
N THR A 181 42.42 -2.98 -0.52
CA THR A 181 41.57 -2.25 -1.47
C THR A 181 40.63 -3.25 -2.16
N PRO A 182 39.57 -2.77 -2.81
CA PRO A 182 38.17 -3.03 -2.47
C PRO A 182 37.60 -4.29 -3.14
N ALA A 183 36.78 -5.06 -2.42
CA ALA A 183 35.81 -5.94 -3.07
C ALA A 183 34.64 -5.08 -3.53
N ASP A 184 34.80 -4.53 -4.73
CA ASP A 184 33.80 -3.82 -5.51
C ASP A 184 32.78 -4.85 -6.03
N ASP A 185 31.91 -5.35 -5.14
CA ASP A 185 30.72 -6.11 -5.52
C ASP A 185 29.55 -5.14 -5.77
N ALA A 186 29.75 -4.24 -6.72
CA ALA A 186 28.66 -3.59 -7.43
C ALA A 186 28.17 -4.57 -8.51
N PRO A 187 26.94 -5.11 -8.45
CA PRO A 187 26.33 -5.66 -9.65
C PRO A 187 25.83 -4.49 -10.51
N GLU A 188 26.76 -3.73 -11.11
CA GLU A 188 26.48 -3.03 -12.34
C GLU A 188 26.62 -4.03 -13.50
N SER A 189 25.53 -4.73 -13.74
CA SER A 189 25.22 -5.18 -15.09
C SER A 189 23.77 -4.84 -15.36
N GLY A 190 23.58 -3.87 -16.25
CA GLY A 190 22.35 -3.72 -17.00
C GLY A 190 22.14 -4.98 -17.84
N ASP A 191 21.66 -6.04 -17.19
CA ASP A 191 21.54 -7.34 -17.83
C ASP A 191 20.14 -7.51 -18.44
N ARG A 192 20.14 -7.79 -19.73
CA ARG A 192 18.98 -7.93 -20.61
C ARG A 192 18.27 -9.28 -20.42
N THR A 193 18.33 -9.87 -19.22
CA THR A 193 17.95 -11.26 -18.92
C THR A 193 16.63 -11.44 -18.14
N THR A 194 15.84 -10.41 -17.89
CA THR A 194 14.55 -10.55 -17.17
C THR A 194 13.36 -10.93 -18.06
N ARG A 195 13.55 -11.83 -19.04
CA ARG A 195 12.43 -12.32 -19.88
C ARG A 195 11.74 -13.58 -19.32
N ASP A 196 12.43 -14.38 -18.51
CA ASP A 196 11.92 -15.68 -18.05
C ASP A 196 11.54 -15.65 -16.55
N GLY A 197 10.61 -14.78 -16.20
CA GLY A 197 9.99 -14.76 -14.87
C GLY A 197 8.53 -15.22 -14.91
N LYS A 198 8.07 -15.84 -13.82
CA LYS A 198 6.65 -16.16 -13.60
C LYS A 198 6.03 -15.07 -12.74
N VAL A 199 4.88 -14.55 -13.17
CA VAL A 199 4.05 -13.63 -12.38
C VAL A 199 2.72 -14.28 -12.11
N VAL A 200 2.27 -14.22 -10.87
CA VAL A 200 0.92 -14.59 -10.43
C VAL A 200 0.26 -13.38 -9.78
N ILE A 201 -1.03 -13.18 -10.04
CA ILE A 201 -1.78 -12.05 -9.51
C ILE A 201 -3.19 -12.47 -9.11
N ALA A 202 -3.65 -11.93 -7.99
CA ALA A 202 -5.04 -11.95 -7.58
C ALA A 202 -5.48 -10.58 -7.04
N GLY A 203 -6.72 -10.18 -7.31
CA GLY A 203 -7.26 -8.88 -6.92
C GLY A 203 -8.66 -8.99 -6.30
N TRP A 204 -8.90 -8.16 -5.28
CA TRP A 204 -10.17 -8.03 -4.58
C TRP A 204 -10.60 -6.55 -4.50
N HIS A 205 -11.90 -6.33 -4.46
CA HIS A 205 -12.48 -5.04 -4.11
C HIS A 205 -13.11 -5.16 -2.73
N ALA A 206 -12.68 -4.30 -1.81
CA ALA A 206 -13.29 -4.11 -0.51
C ALA A 206 -13.81 -2.67 -0.41
N PRO A 207 -14.71 -2.37 0.54
CA PRO A 207 -15.15 -0.99 0.77
C PRO A 207 -13.94 -0.07 0.96
N ALA A 208 -13.87 1.00 0.15
CA ALA A 208 -12.78 1.98 0.14
C ALA A 208 -11.35 1.44 -0.07
N THR A 209 -11.18 0.16 -0.42
CA THR A 209 -9.87 -0.49 -0.51
C THR A 209 -9.77 -1.43 -1.70
N GLU A 210 -8.74 -1.27 -2.50
CA GLU A 210 -8.33 -2.27 -3.49
C GLU A 210 -7.22 -3.13 -2.89
N VAL A 211 -7.37 -4.46 -2.99
CA VAL A 211 -6.37 -5.41 -2.51
C VAL A 211 -5.81 -6.18 -3.69
N THR A 212 -4.50 -6.17 -3.86
CA THR A 212 -3.81 -6.94 -4.90
C THR A 212 -2.73 -7.81 -4.28
N LEU A 213 -2.84 -9.12 -4.45
CA LEU A 213 -1.76 -10.05 -4.18
C LEU A 213 -0.95 -10.23 -5.47
N PHE A 214 0.35 -10.06 -5.36
CA PHE A 214 1.28 -10.14 -6.46
C PHE A 214 2.41 -11.10 -6.09
N GLY A 215 2.66 -12.09 -6.93
CA GLY A 215 3.79 -12.99 -6.82
C GLY A 215 4.67 -12.92 -8.05
N TYR A 216 5.98 -12.88 -7.84
CA TYR A 216 6.99 -12.88 -8.89
C TYR A 216 8.10 -13.87 -8.55
N ALA A 217 8.46 -14.71 -9.52
CA ALA A 217 9.57 -15.64 -9.40
C ALA A 217 10.50 -15.54 -10.61
N THR A 218 11.79 -15.55 -10.32
CA THR A 218 12.91 -15.68 -11.26
C THR A 218 13.90 -16.71 -10.75
N GLN A 219 14.97 -16.95 -11.50
CA GLN A 219 16.07 -17.79 -11.03
C GLN A 219 16.80 -17.23 -9.80
N ARG A 220 16.70 -15.92 -9.53
CA ARG A 220 17.46 -15.24 -8.47
C ARG A 220 16.62 -14.82 -7.28
N GLU A 221 15.33 -14.55 -7.52
CA GLU A 221 14.44 -14.04 -6.48
C GLU A 221 13.03 -14.60 -6.62
N ASN A 222 12.43 -14.85 -5.46
CA ASN A 222 11.00 -15.01 -5.29
C ASN A 222 10.49 -13.86 -4.43
N LEU A 223 9.39 -13.26 -4.85
CA LEU A 223 8.79 -12.10 -4.21
C LEU A 223 7.29 -12.31 -4.15
N LEU A 224 6.75 -12.37 -2.94
CA LEU A 224 5.31 -12.32 -2.69
C LEU A 224 4.97 -11.02 -1.96
N THR A 225 4.08 -10.23 -2.54
CA THR A 225 3.68 -8.93 -2.00
C THR A 225 2.17 -8.75 -2.02
N LEU A 226 1.66 -8.08 -1.00
CA LEU A 226 0.25 -7.74 -0.86
C LEU A 226 0.11 -6.23 -0.78
N HIS A 227 -0.69 -5.68 -1.68
CA HIS A 227 -0.86 -4.24 -1.85
C HIS A 227 -2.28 -3.90 -1.43
N TYR A 228 -2.41 -2.99 -0.48
CA TYR A 228 -3.66 -2.38 -0.09
C TYR A 228 -3.63 -0.93 -0.53
N GLU A 229 -4.59 -0.52 -1.33
CA GLU A 229 -4.64 0.84 -1.86
C GLU A 229 -5.98 1.48 -1.54
N SER A 230 -5.92 2.72 -1.04
CA SER A 230 -7.13 3.51 -0.80
C SER A 230 -7.81 3.88 -2.11
N ALA A 231 -9.12 3.64 -2.22
CA ALA A 231 -9.90 4.05 -3.39
C ALA A 231 -9.91 5.58 -3.62
N ILE A 232 -9.54 6.37 -2.61
CA ILE A 232 -9.59 7.84 -2.64
C ILE A 232 -8.18 8.44 -2.68
N HIS A 233 -7.26 7.89 -1.88
CA HIS A 233 -5.93 8.48 -1.70
C HIS A 233 -4.85 7.84 -2.61
N ALA A 234 -5.11 6.67 -3.20
CA ALA A 234 -4.08 5.94 -3.97
C ALA A 234 -3.65 6.67 -5.25
N ASP A 235 -4.55 7.37 -5.96
CA ASP A 235 -4.19 8.05 -7.22
C ASP A 235 -3.12 9.12 -7.00
N ARG A 236 -3.27 9.92 -5.94
CA ARG A 236 -2.27 10.92 -5.55
C ARG A 236 -0.94 10.27 -5.19
N LEU A 237 -0.99 9.15 -4.45
CA LEU A 237 0.21 8.41 -4.11
C LEU A 237 0.93 7.85 -5.35
N ARG A 238 0.17 7.32 -6.33
CA ARG A 238 0.73 6.81 -7.59
C ARG A 238 1.41 7.92 -8.39
N GLU A 239 0.82 9.12 -8.44
CA GLU A 239 1.44 10.29 -9.09
C GLU A 239 2.77 10.67 -8.43
N GLU A 240 2.79 10.84 -7.11
CA GLU A 240 4.01 11.18 -6.36
C GLU A 240 5.09 10.09 -6.47
N LEU A 241 4.68 8.82 -6.42
CA LEU A 241 5.57 7.69 -6.64
C LEU A 241 6.17 7.74 -8.04
N ALA A 242 5.35 7.92 -9.08
CA ALA A 242 5.83 7.97 -10.46
C ALA A 242 6.82 9.11 -10.71
N GLU A 243 6.58 10.29 -10.11
CA GLU A 243 7.51 11.42 -10.15
C GLU A 243 8.83 11.10 -9.44
N HIS A 244 8.76 10.48 -8.25
CA HIS A 244 9.93 10.07 -7.50
C HIS A 244 10.77 9.04 -8.27
N MET A 245 10.12 8.02 -8.84
CA MET A 245 10.74 7.00 -9.71
C MET A 245 11.47 7.63 -10.88
N THR A 246 10.80 8.58 -11.55
CA THR A 246 11.36 9.28 -12.71
C THR A 246 12.57 10.12 -12.33
N THR A 247 12.50 10.80 -11.19
CA THR A 247 13.61 11.62 -10.67
C THR A 247 14.81 10.75 -10.30
N GLN A 248 14.60 9.64 -9.59
CA GLN A 248 15.68 8.70 -9.26
C GLN A 248 16.34 8.12 -10.51
N ARG A 249 15.54 7.71 -11.52
CA ARG A 249 16.07 7.21 -12.80
C ARG A 249 16.94 8.25 -13.50
N ARG A 250 16.53 9.53 -13.48
CA ARG A 250 17.30 10.64 -14.07
C ARG A 250 18.60 10.92 -13.31
N GLN A 251 18.59 10.84 -11.98
CA GLN A 251 19.79 11.01 -11.16
C GLN A 251 20.81 9.91 -11.46
N ARG A 252 20.39 8.64 -11.42
CA ARG A 252 21.27 7.51 -11.75
C ARG A 252 21.86 7.59 -13.16
N ALA A 253 21.08 8.07 -14.14
CA ALA A 253 21.57 8.22 -15.50
C ALA A 253 22.60 9.37 -15.67
N ARG A 254 22.71 10.29 -14.71
CA ARG A 254 23.72 11.35 -14.70
C ARG A 254 25.01 10.94 -13.99
N ASP A 255 24.91 10.00 -13.06
CA ASP A 255 26.05 9.52 -12.26
C ASP A 255 26.85 8.41 -13.00
N LEU A 256 26.35 7.95 -14.15
CA LEU A 256 27.01 7.04 -15.11
C LEU A 256 27.71 7.82 -16.22
#